data_AF-A0A8S9VUU2-F1
#
_entry.id   AF-A0A8S9VUU2-F1
#
_cell.length_a   1.000
_cell.length_b   1.000
_cell.length_c   1.000
_cell.angle_alpha   90.00
_cell.angle_beta   90.00
_cell.angle_gamma   90.00
#
_symmetry.space_group_name_H-M   'P 1'
#
loop_
_entity.id
_entity.type
_entity.pdbx_description
1 polymer ?
#
loop_
_entity_poly.entity_id
_entity_poly.type
_entity_poly.pdbx_seq_one_letter_code
_entity_poly.pdbx_strand_id
1 'polypeptide(L)'
;MGGPSNDGMSPRTEGGWSASEMMMQGSETRQDVGMQGMGFMHSGAVMYGQYITFGVDNVTGAITSYGIDGVEIFDSIEVDGFDFDATEVKGAVTHVTNGDGTTTIQVHDNPSAVITIRSVDDYTVNFDLAEDVTASEEGNMVVIKTTDIEIYIVCSARTCDVTVTGDVVSINAAGDSAVVVRAIPVNMQYSVDMHRSFASEMARNRAGAEVCLGEGDSISVVDYSQKMRVQLQSVTNERIQLRVNCTDPEGKMMAFNLDNTSLILQEMDKLRVYYDGELMQCVNDPDKVFNATQSQCYISQESRERAQIMMYISEFSEHTIDIVVESEDAKEGIEDGAGDGEEAASTPSTGIPGFGIFMGIFAVTLSWIKYQRGIQ
;
A
#
# COMPACT_ATOMS: atom_id res chain seq x y z
N MET A 1 6.24 23.61 -46.58
CA MET A 1 7.21 23.22 -45.54
C MET A 1 7.30 24.37 -44.56
N GLY A 2 6.59 24.27 -43.45
CA GLY A 2 6.80 25.09 -42.26
C GLY A 2 6.79 24.10 -41.10
N GLY A 3 7.86 24.09 -40.30
CA GLY A 3 7.88 23.29 -39.07
C GLY A 3 7.04 23.98 -37.99
N PRO A 4 6.44 23.23 -37.06
CA PRO A 4 5.81 23.83 -35.89
C PRO A 4 6.87 24.50 -35.00
N SER A 5 6.53 25.67 -34.46
CA SER A 5 7.34 26.37 -33.46
C SER A 5 7.32 25.61 -32.13
N ASN A 6 8.42 25.75 -31.37
CA ASN A 6 8.58 25.15 -30.06
C ASN A 6 8.28 26.23 -29.01
N ASP A 7 7.00 26.43 -28.72
CA ASP A 7 6.53 27.39 -27.72
C ASP A 7 6.27 26.66 -26.40
N GLY A 8 7.18 26.82 -25.44
CA GLY A 8 6.98 26.33 -24.08
C GLY A 8 5.91 27.16 -23.36
N MET A 9 4.96 26.48 -22.70
CA MET A 9 3.85 27.12 -21.99
C MET A 9 3.69 26.53 -20.59
N SER A 10 4.03 27.35 -19.59
CA SER A 10 3.28 27.47 -18.33
C SER A 10 2.86 28.95 -18.29
N PRO A 11 1.55 29.26 -18.18
CA PRO A 11 0.82 29.15 -16.91
C PRO A 11 -0.61 28.57 -17.05
N ARG A 12 -1.32 28.41 -15.91
CA ARG A 12 -2.75 28.01 -15.77
C ARG A 12 -3.57 28.27 -17.04
N THR A 13 -3.91 27.21 -17.79
CA THR A 13 -4.85 27.31 -18.90
C THR A 13 -6.29 27.35 -18.39
N GLU A 14 -7.00 28.44 -18.68
CA GLU A 14 -8.47 28.44 -18.66
C GLU A 14 -8.97 27.29 -19.54
N GLY A 15 -9.56 26.25 -18.93
CA GLY A 15 -9.92 25.00 -19.60
C GLY A 15 -9.07 23.77 -19.23
N GLY A 16 -8.28 23.83 -18.15
CA GLY A 16 -7.79 22.61 -17.47
C GLY A 16 -8.97 21.72 -17.04
N TRP A 17 -8.78 20.40 -17.09
CA TRP A 17 -9.78 19.43 -16.65
C TRP A 17 -9.84 19.40 -15.12
N SER A 18 -11.04 19.46 -14.56
CA SER A 18 -11.25 19.24 -13.13
C SER A 18 -10.83 17.83 -12.71
N ALA A 19 -10.54 17.62 -11.42
CA ALA A 19 -10.34 16.29 -10.85
C ALA A 19 -11.42 15.28 -11.27
N SER A 20 -12.69 15.72 -11.36
CA SER A 20 -13.84 14.89 -11.73
C SER A 20 -13.82 14.44 -13.20
N GLU A 21 -13.43 15.34 -14.12
CA GLU A 21 -13.30 15.04 -15.55
C GLU A 21 -12.07 14.16 -15.80
N MET A 22 -10.96 14.42 -15.11
CA MET A 22 -9.78 13.55 -15.14
C MET A 22 -10.11 12.14 -14.63
N MET A 23 -10.88 12.02 -13.55
CA MET A 23 -11.27 10.73 -12.97
C MET A 23 -12.18 9.94 -13.93
N MET A 24 -13.14 10.63 -14.57
CA MET A 24 -14.05 10.04 -15.56
C MET A 24 -13.28 9.54 -16.80
N GLN A 25 -12.48 10.40 -17.43
CA GLN A 25 -11.65 10.02 -18.58
C GLN A 25 -10.65 8.92 -18.20
N GLY A 26 -10.07 8.99 -17.01
CA GLY A 26 -9.18 7.97 -16.46
C GLY A 26 -9.87 6.61 -16.42
N SER A 27 -11.04 6.53 -15.77
CA SER A 27 -11.85 5.32 -15.67
C SER A 27 -12.18 4.72 -17.04
N GLU A 28 -12.66 5.53 -17.99
CA GLU A 28 -12.98 5.06 -19.35
C GLU A 28 -11.74 4.51 -20.07
N THR A 29 -10.63 5.25 -20.05
CA THR A 29 -9.41 4.85 -20.76
C THR A 29 -8.78 3.58 -20.15
N ARG A 30 -8.86 3.43 -18.82
CA ARG A 30 -8.43 2.23 -18.09
C ARG A 30 -9.28 1.01 -18.44
N GLN A 31 -10.60 1.19 -18.50
CA GLN A 31 -11.53 0.14 -18.90
C GLN A 31 -11.29 -0.30 -20.36
N ASP A 32 -11.05 0.63 -21.28
CA ASP A 32 -10.80 0.36 -22.70
C ASP A 32 -9.55 -0.51 -22.94
N VAL A 33 -8.52 -0.40 -22.10
CA VAL A 33 -7.32 -1.25 -22.17
C VAL A 33 -7.39 -2.49 -21.28
N GLY A 34 -8.49 -2.69 -20.56
CA GLY A 34 -8.67 -3.80 -19.62
C GLY A 34 -7.82 -3.72 -18.36
N MET A 35 -7.42 -2.51 -17.94
CA MET A 35 -6.70 -2.29 -16.69
C MET A 35 -7.68 -2.29 -15.52
N GLN A 36 -7.37 -3.10 -14.49
CA GLN A 36 -8.17 -3.24 -13.28
C GLN A 36 -7.29 -2.94 -12.05
N GLY A 37 -7.90 -2.38 -11.00
CA GLY A 37 -7.25 -2.14 -9.71
C GLY A 37 -6.14 -1.09 -9.71
N MET A 38 -5.35 -1.06 -8.65
CA MET A 38 -4.35 0.00 -8.40
C MET A 38 -3.22 0.00 -9.43
N GLY A 39 -2.90 1.19 -9.93
CA GLY A 39 -1.88 1.42 -10.95
C GLY A 39 -2.19 2.68 -11.74
N PHE A 40 -1.17 3.29 -12.35
CA PHE A 40 -1.38 4.48 -13.19
C PHE A 40 -1.36 4.18 -14.69
N MET A 41 -2.30 4.79 -15.40
CA MET A 41 -2.13 5.17 -16.79
C MET A 41 -1.77 6.64 -16.89
N HIS A 42 -1.25 7.09 -18.04
CA HIS A 42 -0.92 8.49 -18.24
C HIS A 42 -1.19 8.96 -19.67
N SER A 43 -1.51 10.23 -19.82
CA SER A 43 -1.63 10.92 -21.11
C SER A 43 -0.96 12.29 -21.00
N GLY A 44 0.16 12.45 -21.71
CA GLY A 44 1.06 13.58 -21.47
C GLY A 44 1.56 13.59 -20.03
N ALA A 45 1.30 14.70 -19.33
CA ALA A 45 1.67 14.93 -17.93
C ALA A 45 0.60 14.47 -16.91
N VAL A 46 -0.59 14.05 -17.35
CA VAL A 46 -1.70 13.68 -16.46
C VAL A 46 -1.68 12.18 -16.16
N MET A 47 -1.81 11.84 -14.89
CA MET A 47 -1.84 10.48 -14.32
C MET A 47 -3.27 10.10 -13.92
N TYR A 48 -3.64 8.86 -14.24
CA TYR A 48 -4.98 8.29 -14.05
C TYR A 48 -4.89 6.99 -13.22
N GLY A 49 -5.10 7.11 -11.92
CA GLY A 49 -5.22 5.99 -10.99
C GLY A 49 -6.62 5.38 -10.95
N GLN A 50 -6.82 4.45 -10.02
CA GLN A 50 -8.11 3.89 -9.62
C GLN A 50 -8.82 4.74 -8.56
N TYR A 51 -8.04 5.45 -7.73
CA TYR A 51 -8.54 6.25 -6.61
C TYR A 51 -8.19 7.74 -6.73
N ILE A 52 -7.15 8.07 -7.50
CA ILE A 52 -6.60 9.43 -7.59
C ILE A 52 -6.22 9.83 -9.01
N THR A 53 -6.23 11.14 -9.26
CA THR A 53 -5.77 11.78 -10.51
C THR A 53 -4.89 12.99 -10.18
N PHE A 54 -3.93 13.31 -11.05
CA PHE A 54 -3.07 14.49 -10.91
C PHE A 54 -2.28 14.76 -12.20
N GLY A 55 -1.81 16.00 -12.36
CA GLY A 55 -0.74 16.35 -13.30
C GLY A 55 0.63 16.40 -12.62
N VAL A 56 1.70 16.27 -13.41
CA VAL A 56 3.07 16.62 -12.99
C VAL A 56 3.60 17.72 -13.90
N ASP A 57 3.90 18.90 -13.37
CA ASP A 57 4.54 19.96 -14.13
C ASP A 57 5.96 19.54 -14.51
N ASN A 58 6.27 19.54 -15.80
CA ASN A 58 7.51 18.98 -16.34
C ASN A 58 8.70 19.95 -16.34
N VAL A 59 8.58 21.09 -15.64
CA VAL A 59 9.64 22.08 -15.42
C VAL A 59 10.01 22.16 -13.93
N THR A 60 9.02 22.05 -13.06
CA THR A 60 9.15 22.23 -11.60
C THR A 60 8.98 20.93 -10.80
N GLY A 61 8.40 19.88 -11.39
CA GLY A 61 8.08 18.63 -10.69
C GLY A 61 6.88 18.73 -9.75
N ALA A 62 6.18 19.89 -9.73
CA ALA A 62 4.99 20.09 -8.92
C ALA A 62 3.89 19.08 -9.27
N ILE A 63 3.21 18.55 -8.25
CA ILE A 63 1.99 17.77 -8.43
C ILE A 63 0.84 18.77 -8.53
N THR A 64 0.05 18.74 -9.61
CA THR A 64 -1.01 19.74 -9.87
C THR A 64 -2.38 19.10 -9.99
N SER A 65 -3.43 19.81 -9.58
CA SER A 65 -4.84 19.33 -9.62
C SER A 65 -4.99 17.92 -9.05
N TYR A 66 -4.51 17.74 -7.81
CA TYR A 66 -4.53 16.46 -7.14
C TYR A 66 -5.96 16.12 -6.67
N GLY A 67 -6.57 15.15 -7.33
CA GLY A 67 -7.92 14.67 -7.07
C GLY A 67 -7.94 13.32 -6.35
N ILE A 68 -8.89 13.15 -5.44
CA ILE A 68 -9.23 11.87 -4.80
C ILE A 68 -10.70 11.59 -5.07
N ASP A 69 -11.02 10.43 -5.65
CA ASP A 69 -12.39 10.03 -6.05
C ASP A 69 -13.15 11.12 -6.86
N GLY A 70 -12.41 11.86 -7.69
CA GLY A 70 -12.94 12.96 -8.50
C GLY A 70 -13.11 14.31 -7.77
N VAL A 71 -12.83 14.40 -6.47
CA VAL A 71 -12.81 15.65 -5.70
C VAL A 71 -11.39 16.23 -5.68
N GLU A 72 -11.23 17.47 -6.12
CA GLU A 72 -9.94 18.17 -6.12
C GLU A 72 -9.57 18.59 -4.68
N ILE A 73 -8.33 18.34 -4.27
CA ILE A 73 -7.84 18.60 -2.92
C ILE A 73 -6.76 19.69 -2.93
N PHE A 74 -5.83 19.60 -3.88
CA PHE A 74 -4.71 20.52 -4.02
C PHE A 74 -4.63 21.03 -5.45
N ASP A 75 -4.60 22.35 -5.61
CA ASP A 75 -4.27 23.01 -6.86
C ASP A 75 -2.81 22.73 -7.24
N SER A 76 -1.89 22.84 -6.26
CA SER A 76 -0.50 22.38 -6.40
C SER A 76 0.10 21.84 -5.10
N ILE A 77 1.09 20.96 -5.25
CA ILE A 77 2.02 20.52 -4.20
C ILE A 77 3.44 20.75 -4.73
N GLU A 78 4.15 21.66 -4.07
CA GLU A 78 5.45 22.17 -4.50
C GLU A 78 6.50 21.93 -3.41
N VAL A 79 7.72 21.59 -3.80
CA VAL A 79 8.86 21.49 -2.90
C VAL A 79 9.85 22.60 -3.23
N ASP A 80 10.22 23.42 -2.25
CA ASP A 80 11.06 24.59 -2.47
C ASP A 80 12.41 24.19 -3.07
N GLY A 81 12.74 24.74 -4.25
CA GLY A 81 14.01 24.49 -4.94
C GLY A 81 14.12 23.12 -5.63
N PHE A 82 13.01 22.42 -5.86
CA PHE A 82 13.01 21.13 -6.56
C PHE A 82 13.46 21.27 -8.02
N ASP A 83 14.63 20.72 -8.35
CA ASP A 83 15.18 20.66 -9.70
C ASP A 83 14.70 19.37 -10.41
N PHE A 84 13.56 19.44 -11.11
CA PHE A 84 12.90 18.27 -11.71
C PHE A 84 13.77 17.57 -12.78
N ASP A 85 13.86 16.24 -12.67
CA ASP A 85 14.56 15.38 -13.65
C ASP A 85 13.61 14.39 -14.33
N ALA A 86 12.87 13.61 -13.55
CA ALA A 86 12.10 12.49 -14.09
C ALA A 86 10.81 12.16 -13.32
N THR A 87 9.87 11.56 -14.06
CA THR A 87 8.67 10.92 -13.53
C THR A 87 8.65 9.45 -13.96
N GLU A 88 8.62 8.52 -13.00
CA GLU A 88 8.61 7.07 -13.25
C GLU A 88 7.39 6.38 -12.62
N VAL A 89 6.57 5.72 -13.44
CA VAL A 89 5.45 4.88 -12.98
C VAL A 89 5.92 3.44 -12.78
N LYS A 90 5.66 2.87 -11.59
CA LYS A 90 5.96 1.48 -11.23
C LYS A 90 4.78 0.88 -10.46
N GLY A 91 3.89 0.18 -11.18
CA GLY A 91 2.66 -0.37 -10.60
C GLY A 91 1.78 0.73 -10.03
N ALA A 92 1.37 0.59 -8.77
CA ALA A 92 0.56 1.54 -8.02
C ALA A 92 1.29 2.81 -7.53
N VAL A 93 2.52 3.08 -7.99
CA VAL A 93 3.32 4.22 -7.50
C VAL A 93 3.92 5.02 -8.66
N THR A 94 3.69 6.33 -8.64
CA THR A 94 4.42 7.31 -9.46
C THR A 94 5.51 7.94 -8.61
N HIS A 95 6.74 7.93 -9.10
CA HIS A 95 7.88 8.59 -8.49
C HIS A 95 8.18 9.87 -9.28
N VAL A 96 8.34 10.99 -8.59
CA VAL A 96 8.90 12.23 -9.15
C VAL A 96 10.20 12.51 -8.42
N THR A 97 11.31 12.62 -9.16
CA THR A 97 12.67 12.74 -8.62
C THR A 97 13.35 14.02 -9.08
N ASN A 98 14.14 14.62 -8.21
CA ASN A 98 15.00 15.74 -8.58
C ASN A 98 16.34 15.26 -9.19
N GLY A 99 17.06 16.14 -9.88
CA GLY A 99 18.23 15.80 -10.68
C GLY A 99 19.50 15.36 -9.92
N ASP A 100 19.58 15.60 -8.62
CA ASP A 100 20.65 15.04 -7.76
C ASP A 100 20.23 13.80 -6.97
N GLY A 101 18.94 13.43 -7.02
CA GLY A 101 18.36 12.27 -6.33
C GLY A 101 18.23 12.42 -4.81
N THR A 102 18.46 13.61 -4.25
CA THR A 102 18.28 13.87 -2.80
C THR A 102 16.82 13.88 -2.39
N THR A 103 15.93 14.33 -3.29
CA THR A 103 14.51 14.54 -3.00
C THR A 103 13.64 13.67 -3.91
N THR A 104 12.64 13.02 -3.31
CA THR A 104 11.70 12.14 -4.03
C THR A 104 10.28 12.31 -3.50
N ILE A 105 9.34 12.47 -4.44
CA ILE A 105 7.91 12.43 -4.20
C ILE A 105 7.40 11.07 -4.69
N GLN A 106 6.70 10.33 -3.84
CA GLN A 106 6.03 9.08 -4.18
C GLN A 106 4.52 9.27 -4.06
N VAL A 107 3.79 9.17 -5.17
CA VAL A 107 2.33 9.27 -5.21
C VAL A 107 1.75 7.88 -5.44
N HIS A 108 0.95 7.40 -4.50
CA HIS A 108 0.39 6.05 -4.51
C HIS A 108 -1.08 6.05 -4.94
N ASP A 109 -1.38 5.31 -6.01
CA ASP A 109 -2.75 4.94 -6.32
C ASP A 109 -3.21 3.86 -5.34
N ASN A 110 -3.88 4.27 -4.27
CA ASN A 110 -4.48 3.38 -3.28
C ASN A 110 -5.64 4.10 -2.58
N PRO A 111 -6.51 3.38 -1.84
CA PRO A 111 -7.69 4.01 -1.24
C PRO A 111 -7.39 5.14 -0.24
N SER A 112 -6.21 5.12 0.38
CA SER A 112 -5.75 6.14 1.33
C SER A 112 -5.03 7.31 0.64
N ALA A 113 -4.99 7.35 -0.70
CA ALA A 113 -4.46 8.44 -1.52
C ALA A 113 -3.09 8.94 -1.05
N VAL A 114 -2.16 8.01 -0.79
CA VAL A 114 -0.93 8.38 -0.06
C VAL A 114 0.07 9.11 -0.94
N ILE A 115 0.55 10.26 -0.47
CA ILE A 115 1.73 10.93 -0.99
C ILE A 115 2.82 10.87 0.08
N THR A 116 4.05 10.56 -0.30
CA THR A 116 5.23 10.62 0.59
C THR A 116 6.32 11.43 -0.07
N ILE A 117 6.73 12.52 0.58
CA ILE A 117 7.77 13.44 0.13
C ILE A 117 8.95 13.34 1.10
N ARG A 118 10.14 13.01 0.58
CA ARG A 118 11.37 12.81 1.36
C ARG A 118 12.50 13.63 0.77
N SER A 119 13.35 14.18 1.63
CA SER A 119 14.66 14.69 1.24
C SER A 119 15.76 14.25 2.22
N VAL A 120 16.99 14.21 1.73
CA VAL A 120 18.21 14.05 2.55
C VAL A 120 18.52 15.33 3.32
N ASP A 121 18.28 16.49 2.70
CA ASP A 121 18.51 17.82 3.29
C ASP A 121 17.22 18.41 3.90
N ASP A 122 17.32 19.51 4.65
CA ASP A 122 16.14 20.24 5.15
C ASP A 122 15.36 20.84 3.96
N TYR A 123 14.02 20.74 3.96
CA TYR A 123 13.17 21.06 2.83
C TYR A 123 11.82 21.65 3.24
N THR A 124 11.24 22.50 2.39
CA THR A 124 9.89 23.03 2.55
C THR A 124 8.95 22.38 1.55
N VAL A 125 7.77 21.96 1.99
CA VAL A 125 6.67 21.58 1.10
C VAL A 125 5.52 22.57 1.26
N ASN A 126 5.05 23.10 0.15
CA ASN A 126 3.88 23.97 0.09
C ASN A 126 2.73 23.22 -0.60
N PHE A 127 1.56 23.24 0.03
CA PHE A 127 0.32 22.68 -0.49
C PHE A 127 -0.66 23.83 -0.71
N ASP A 128 -0.99 24.14 -1.97
CA ASP A 128 -2.04 25.09 -2.35
C ASP A 128 -3.37 24.31 -2.39
N LEU A 129 -4.31 24.64 -1.52
CA LEU A 129 -5.58 23.94 -1.36
C LEU A 129 -6.56 24.36 -2.47
N ALA A 130 -7.36 23.41 -2.95
CA ALA A 130 -8.40 23.70 -3.93
C ALA A 130 -9.60 24.48 -3.33
N GLU A 131 -10.49 25.00 -4.19
CA GLU A 131 -11.71 25.70 -3.74
C GLU A 131 -12.57 24.82 -2.81
N ASP A 132 -13.17 25.43 -1.79
CA ASP A 132 -13.94 24.78 -0.71
C ASP A 132 -13.18 23.73 0.15
N VAL A 133 -11.87 23.57 -0.03
CA VAL A 133 -11.01 22.76 0.84
C VAL A 133 -10.54 23.58 2.05
N THR A 134 -10.55 22.99 3.24
CA THR A 134 -10.13 23.67 4.48
C THR A 134 -9.01 22.91 5.20
N ALA A 135 -8.08 23.64 5.83
CA ALA A 135 -7.01 23.06 6.65
C ALA A 135 -7.02 23.58 8.09
N SER A 136 -6.60 22.74 9.03
CA SER A 136 -6.45 23.09 10.44
C SER A 136 -5.35 22.27 11.12
N GLU A 137 -4.65 22.86 12.08
CA GLU A 137 -3.64 22.14 12.87
C GLU A 137 -4.30 21.36 14.02
N GLU A 138 -4.00 20.06 14.15
CA GLU A 138 -4.46 19.22 15.24
C GLU A 138 -3.28 18.46 15.88
N GLY A 139 -2.64 19.08 16.88
CA GLY A 139 -1.54 18.46 17.62
C GLY A 139 -0.24 18.43 16.82
N ASN A 140 0.08 17.28 16.22
CA ASN A 140 1.28 17.04 15.40
C ASN A 140 0.95 16.66 13.94
N MET A 141 -0.23 17.03 13.48
CA MET A 141 -0.70 16.82 12.11
C MET A 141 -1.54 18.01 11.62
N VAL A 142 -1.63 18.17 10.31
CA VAL A 142 -2.64 19.03 9.66
C VAL A 142 -3.80 18.17 9.24
N VAL A 143 -5.01 18.58 9.59
CA VAL A 143 -6.26 17.96 9.14
C VAL A 143 -6.83 18.82 8.02
N ILE A 144 -6.95 18.24 6.84
CA ILE A 144 -7.56 18.82 5.65
C ILE A 144 -8.95 18.19 5.46
N LYS A 145 -9.95 19.01 5.14
CA LYS A 145 -11.34 18.56 4.98
C LYS A 145 -12.02 19.21 3.78
N THR A 146 -12.73 18.37 3.03
CA THR A 146 -13.79 18.74 2.09
C THR A 146 -15.14 18.33 2.67
N THR A 147 -16.22 18.35 1.87
CA THR A 147 -17.52 17.79 2.28
C THR A 147 -17.47 16.28 2.52
N ASP A 148 -16.68 15.56 1.72
CA ASP A 148 -16.75 14.09 1.61
C ASP A 148 -15.41 13.39 1.97
N ILE A 149 -14.31 14.13 2.08
CA ILE A 149 -12.95 13.58 2.27
C ILE A 149 -12.23 14.28 3.43
N GLU A 150 -11.66 13.49 4.33
CA GLU A 150 -10.76 13.95 5.40
C GLU A 150 -9.36 13.36 5.21
N ILE A 151 -8.35 14.22 5.30
CA ILE A 151 -6.96 13.95 4.95
C ILE A 151 -6.06 14.44 6.07
N TYR A 152 -5.01 13.69 6.36
CA TYR A 152 -3.98 14.05 7.32
C TYR A 152 -2.67 14.34 6.58
N ILE A 153 -2.04 15.49 6.87
CA ILE A 153 -0.62 15.70 6.56
C ILE A 153 0.18 15.56 7.85
N VAL A 154 1.16 14.67 7.84
CA VAL A 154 2.01 14.34 8.99
C VAL A 154 3.48 14.40 8.61
N CYS A 155 4.34 14.72 9.57
CA CYS A 155 5.77 14.47 9.45
C CYS A 155 6.15 13.20 10.19
N SER A 156 6.71 12.21 9.48
CA SER A 156 7.24 11.01 10.11
C SER A 156 8.66 11.25 10.66
N ALA A 157 9.02 10.49 11.69
CA ALA A 157 10.33 10.55 12.39
C ALA A 157 10.67 11.83 13.18
N ARG A 158 10.18 13.03 12.81
CA ARG A 158 10.47 14.30 13.51
C ARG A 158 9.28 15.26 13.50
N THR A 159 9.30 16.22 14.44
CA THR A 159 8.42 17.39 14.40
C THR A 159 8.82 18.31 13.25
N CYS A 160 7.84 18.84 12.53
CA CYS A 160 8.01 19.88 11.51
C CYS A 160 7.41 21.20 11.99
N ASP A 161 7.91 22.32 11.44
CA ASP A 161 7.28 23.62 11.61
C ASP A 161 6.23 23.81 10.51
N VAL A 162 4.97 23.76 10.92
CA VAL A 162 3.79 23.93 10.07
C VAL A 162 3.33 25.38 10.09
N THR A 163 2.78 25.87 8.98
CA THR A 163 2.08 27.15 8.92
C THR A 163 0.92 27.05 7.94
N VAL A 164 -0.31 27.25 8.45
CA VAL A 164 -1.52 27.39 7.62
C VAL A 164 -1.82 28.87 7.44
N THR A 165 -1.82 29.38 6.20
CA THR A 165 -2.09 30.79 5.88
C THR A 165 -3.02 30.91 4.68
N GLY A 166 -4.29 31.23 4.96
CA GLY A 166 -5.33 31.17 3.93
C GLY A 166 -5.45 29.75 3.40
N ASP A 167 -5.37 29.63 2.09
CA ASP A 167 -5.52 28.37 1.36
C ASP A 167 -4.18 27.65 1.15
N VAL A 168 -3.09 28.09 1.80
CA VAL A 168 -1.76 27.46 1.71
C VAL A 168 -1.37 26.81 3.04
N VAL A 169 -0.97 25.55 2.98
CA VAL A 169 -0.27 24.83 4.07
C VAL A 169 1.21 24.73 3.71
N SER A 170 2.08 25.33 4.51
CA SER A 170 3.54 25.23 4.36
C SER A 170 4.12 24.38 5.49
N ILE A 171 5.00 23.43 5.16
CA ILE A 171 5.63 22.51 6.10
C ILE A 171 7.14 22.53 5.90
N ASN A 172 7.86 22.99 6.91
CA ASN A 172 9.31 22.93 6.96
C ASN A 172 9.73 21.62 7.64
N ALA A 173 10.34 20.73 6.87
CA ALA A 173 10.72 19.39 7.28
C ALA A 173 12.25 19.25 7.33
N ALA A 174 12.74 18.54 8.34
CA ALA A 174 14.18 18.31 8.48
C ALA A 174 14.66 17.19 7.56
N GLY A 175 15.94 17.21 7.20
CA GLY A 175 16.60 16.14 6.46
C GLY A 175 16.46 14.77 7.14
N ASP A 176 16.38 13.72 6.31
CA ASP A 176 16.06 12.33 6.68
C ASP A 176 14.66 12.11 7.30
N SER A 177 13.72 13.06 7.16
CA SER A 177 12.31 12.87 7.52
C SER A 177 11.43 12.52 6.31
N ALA A 178 10.10 12.49 6.51
CA ALA A 178 9.14 12.42 5.42
C ALA A 178 7.90 13.26 5.75
N VAL A 179 7.43 14.04 4.79
CA VAL A 179 6.09 14.63 4.81
C VAL A 179 5.16 13.64 4.11
N VAL A 180 4.11 13.21 4.80
CA VAL A 180 3.16 12.20 4.33
C VAL A 180 1.76 12.78 4.31
N VAL A 181 1.13 12.75 3.14
CA VAL A 181 -0.31 13.02 2.97
C VAL A 181 -1.03 11.67 2.95
N ARG A 182 -2.11 11.54 3.73
CA ARG A 182 -2.90 10.31 3.80
C ARG A 182 -4.39 10.63 4.02
N ALA A 183 -5.24 10.24 3.08
CA ALA A 183 -6.68 10.27 3.24
C ALA A 183 -7.19 9.16 4.19
N ILE A 184 -8.40 9.34 4.71
CA ILE A 184 -9.22 8.19 5.14
C ILE A 184 -9.50 7.31 3.91
N PRO A 185 -9.36 5.97 4.00
CA PRO A 185 -9.55 5.09 2.85
C PRO A 185 -10.92 5.27 2.21
N VAL A 186 -10.98 5.77 0.97
CA VAL A 186 -12.27 6.14 0.35
C VAL A 186 -13.18 4.94 0.12
N ASN A 187 -12.64 3.73 -0.01
CA ASN A 187 -13.39 2.48 -0.13
C ASN A 187 -13.73 1.80 1.21
N MET A 188 -13.15 2.26 2.33
CA MET A 188 -13.26 1.68 3.68
C MET A 188 -13.25 2.80 4.73
N GLN A 189 -14.36 3.54 4.81
CA GLN A 189 -14.50 4.73 5.64
C GLN A 189 -14.86 4.41 7.11
N TYR A 190 -14.69 3.16 7.56
CA TYR A 190 -15.10 2.74 8.88
C TYR A 190 -14.15 3.23 9.99
N SER A 191 -14.71 4.02 10.91
CA SER A 191 -14.01 4.61 12.08
C SER A 191 -12.94 5.66 11.72
N VAL A 192 -13.42 6.90 11.50
CA VAL A 192 -12.59 8.13 11.42
C VAL A 192 -11.56 8.19 12.56
N ASP A 193 -11.96 7.86 13.79
CA ASP A 193 -11.12 7.86 14.98
C ASP A 193 -9.94 6.89 14.89
N MET A 194 -10.12 5.73 14.23
CA MET A 194 -9.05 4.76 14.01
C MET A 194 -8.02 5.27 12.99
N HIS A 195 -8.46 5.89 11.89
CA HIS A 195 -7.54 6.49 10.91
C HIS A 195 -6.79 7.70 11.48
N ARG A 196 -7.48 8.54 12.26
CA ARG A 196 -6.89 9.65 13.00
C ARG A 196 -5.83 9.16 13.99
N SER A 197 -6.12 8.08 14.71
CA SER A 197 -5.17 7.44 15.63
C SER A 197 -3.96 6.91 14.88
N PHE A 198 -4.14 6.23 13.74
CA PHE A 198 -3.05 5.76 12.90
C PHE A 198 -2.21 6.92 12.33
N ALA A 199 -2.81 8.05 11.96
CA ALA A 199 -2.09 9.25 11.54
C ALA A 199 -1.26 9.87 12.68
N SER A 200 -1.80 9.94 13.90
CA SER A 200 -1.04 10.30 15.11
C SER A 200 0.16 9.36 15.32
N GLU A 201 0.03 8.05 15.03
CA GLU A 201 1.15 7.10 15.13
C GLU A 201 2.19 7.22 14.01
N MET A 202 1.83 7.68 12.80
CA MET A 202 2.80 8.09 11.78
C MET A 202 3.67 9.25 12.30
N ALA A 203 3.04 10.27 12.87
CA ALA A 203 3.70 11.44 13.44
C ALA A 203 4.48 11.14 14.76
N ARG A 204 4.36 9.93 15.29
CA ARG A 204 5.16 9.37 16.41
C ARG A 204 6.24 8.38 15.95
N ASN A 205 6.44 8.21 14.65
CA ASN A 205 7.33 7.17 14.06
C ASN A 205 6.98 5.72 14.47
N ARG A 206 5.73 5.49 14.90
CA ARG A 206 5.22 4.16 15.26
C ARG A 206 4.49 3.48 14.10
N ALA A 207 3.85 4.20 13.17
CA ALA A 207 3.40 3.57 11.94
C ALA A 207 4.60 3.22 11.04
N GLY A 208 4.76 1.93 10.71
CA GLY A 208 5.84 1.41 9.89
C GLY A 208 5.49 1.37 8.41
N ALA A 209 4.33 0.82 8.07
CA ALA A 209 3.88 0.66 6.69
C ALA A 209 2.35 0.48 6.55
N GLU A 210 1.86 0.62 5.33
CA GLU A 210 0.48 0.31 4.93
C GLU A 210 0.48 -0.47 3.62
N VAL A 211 -0.36 -1.50 3.55
CA VAL A 211 -0.46 -2.40 2.39
C VAL A 211 -1.90 -2.42 1.91
N CYS A 212 -2.12 -1.97 0.68
CA CYS A 212 -3.41 -2.04 0.01
C CYS A 212 -3.37 -3.17 -1.02
N LEU A 213 -4.41 -3.99 -1.05
CA LEU A 213 -4.63 -5.06 -2.03
C LEU A 213 -6.01 -4.86 -2.67
N GLY A 214 -6.04 -4.87 -4.00
CA GLY A 214 -7.20 -4.49 -4.81
C GLY A 214 -7.34 -5.31 -6.08
N GLU A 215 -8.11 -4.81 -7.05
CA GLU A 215 -8.54 -5.60 -8.21
C GLU A 215 -7.38 -6.07 -9.08
N GLY A 216 -7.52 -7.24 -9.73
CA GLY A 216 -6.49 -7.79 -10.63
C GLY A 216 -5.14 -8.10 -9.96
N ASP A 217 -5.16 -8.55 -8.70
CA ASP A 217 -3.97 -8.75 -7.84
C ASP A 217 -3.10 -7.49 -7.67
N SER A 218 -3.68 -6.30 -7.87
CA SER A 218 -2.97 -5.04 -7.69
C SER A 218 -2.60 -4.82 -6.22
N ILE A 219 -1.39 -4.30 -6.01
CA ILE A 219 -0.84 -4.01 -4.68
C ILE A 219 -0.24 -2.60 -4.65
N SER A 220 -0.50 -1.88 -3.57
CA SER A 220 0.22 -0.66 -3.20
C SER A 220 0.82 -0.84 -1.81
N VAL A 221 2.14 -0.73 -1.70
CA VAL A 221 2.87 -0.78 -0.43
C VAL A 221 3.43 0.60 -0.14
N VAL A 222 3.11 1.14 1.02
CA VAL A 222 3.67 2.38 1.55
C VAL A 222 4.55 2.04 2.75
N ASP A 223 5.86 2.26 2.64
CA ASP A 223 6.74 2.31 3.82
C ASP A 223 6.64 3.73 4.41
N TYR A 224 6.15 3.93 5.64
CA TYR A 224 6.13 5.25 6.30
C TYR A 224 7.46 5.58 7.01
N SER A 225 8.16 4.56 7.48
CA SER A 225 9.52 4.68 8.04
C SER A 225 10.56 4.27 7.01
N GLN A 226 11.62 5.07 6.82
CA GLN A 226 12.72 4.74 5.90
C GLN A 226 13.46 3.43 6.26
N LYS A 227 13.34 3.00 7.53
CA LYS A 227 13.94 1.77 8.07
C LYS A 227 13.10 0.51 7.81
N MET A 228 11.82 0.67 7.46
CA MET A 228 10.88 -0.39 7.18
C MET A 228 10.97 -0.83 5.70
N ARG A 229 10.77 -2.11 5.45
CA ARG A 229 10.58 -2.70 4.13
C ARG A 229 9.51 -3.79 4.21
N VAL A 230 8.51 -3.69 3.34
CA VAL A 230 7.51 -4.74 3.13
C VAL A 230 7.65 -5.32 1.72
N GLN A 231 7.65 -6.65 1.60
CA GLN A 231 7.74 -7.37 0.35
C GLN A 231 6.65 -8.44 0.27
N LEU A 232 5.71 -8.28 -0.65
CA LEU A 232 4.76 -9.33 -0.98
C LEU A 232 5.52 -10.56 -1.53
N GLN A 233 5.28 -11.74 -0.95
CA GLN A 233 5.87 -13.01 -1.40
C GLN A 233 4.91 -13.78 -2.30
N SER A 234 3.62 -13.83 -1.94
CA SER A 234 2.56 -14.45 -2.74
C SER A 234 1.17 -13.94 -2.37
N VAL A 235 0.25 -13.92 -3.33
CA VAL A 235 -1.20 -13.78 -3.13
C VAL A 235 -1.88 -14.98 -3.77
N THR A 236 -2.86 -15.54 -3.07
CA THR A 236 -3.88 -16.44 -3.58
C THR A 236 -5.21 -16.07 -2.92
N ASN A 237 -6.33 -16.52 -3.49
CA ASN A 237 -7.69 -16.28 -2.96
C ASN A 237 -7.89 -16.69 -1.49
N GLU A 238 -6.99 -17.50 -0.93
CA GLU A 238 -7.03 -18.03 0.45
C GLU A 238 -5.89 -17.50 1.34
N ARG A 239 -4.80 -16.93 0.77
CA ARG A 239 -3.61 -16.53 1.51
C ARG A 239 -2.83 -15.39 0.86
N ILE A 240 -2.61 -14.33 1.64
CA ILE A 240 -1.59 -13.32 1.37
C ILE A 240 -0.38 -13.64 2.24
N GLN A 241 0.82 -13.69 1.66
CA GLN A 241 2.08 -13.82 2.39
C GLN A 241 2.98 -12.61 2.13
N LEU A 242 3.46 -12.01 3.22
CA LEU A 242 4.34 -10.84 3.21
C LEU A 242 5.59 -11.14 4.04
N ARG A 243 6.74 -10.68 3.55
CA ARG A 243 7.97 -10.54 4.33
C ARG A 243 8.08 -9.09 4.78
N VAL A 244 8.30 -8.87 6.07
CA VAL A 244 8.52 -7.55 6.64
C VAL A 244 9.88 -7.50 7.30
N ASN A 245 10.57 -6.37 7.19
CA ASN A 245 11.85 -6.15 7.83
C ASN A 245 11.92 -4.68 8.28
N CYS A 246 12.25 -4.43 9.54
CA CYS A 246 12.60 -3.09 9.99
C CYS A 246 13.97 -3.12 10.66
N THR A 247 14.81 -2.15 10.32
CA THR A 247 16.09 -1.90 11.02
C THR A 247 15.93 -1.05 12.28
N ASP A 248 14.71 -0.62 12.58
CA ASP A 248 14.36 0.01 13.86
C ASP A 248 13.93 -1.09 14.85
N PRO A 249 14.58 -1.23 16.02
CA PRO A 249 14.19 -2.23 17.02
C PRO A 249 12.88 -1.85 17.75
N GLU A 250 12.45 -0.59 17.66
CA GLU A 250 11.17 -0.13 18.22
C GLU A 250 9.99 -0.72 17.44
N GLY A 251 9.03 -1.28 18.18
CA GLY A 251 7.81 -1.85 17.60
C GLY A 251 7.03 -0.86 16.75
N LYS A 252 6.51 -1.35 15.62
CA LYS A 252 5.76 -0.55 14.62
C LYS A 252 4.36 -1.12 14.40
N MET A 253 3.46 -0.23 14.00
CA MET A 253 2.13 -0.53 13.53
C MET A 253 2.11 -0.70 12.01
N MET A 254 1.27 -1.61 11.53
CA MET A 254 1.00 -1.81 10.12
C MET A 254 -0.51 -1.82 9.88
N ALA A 255 -0.93 -1.18 8.79
CA ALA A 255 -2.30 -1.20 8.29
C ALA A 255 -2.40 -2.04 7.01
N PHE A 256 -3.48 -2.80 6.86
CA PHE A 256 -3.80 -3.54 5.65
C PHE A 256 -5.21 -3.19 5.20
N ASN A 257 -5.33 -2.78 3.95
CA ASN A 257 -6.59 -2.46 3.29
C ASN A 257 -6.85 -3.55 2.25
N LEU A 258 -7.83 -4.42 2.52
CA LEU A 258 -8.17 -5.56 1.66
C LEU A 258 -9.51 -5.28 0.97
N ASP A 259 -9.51 -5.23 -0.36
CA ASP A 259 -10.72 -5.22 -1.21
C ASP A 259 -10.87 -6.59 -1.93
N ASN A 260 -12.08 -6.92 -2.39
CA ASN A 260 -12.61 -8.30 -2.56
C ASN A 260 -12.05 -9.17 -3.71
N THR A 261 -10.85 -8.87 -4.14
CA THR A 261 -10.33 -9.32 -5.42
C THR A 261 -9.04 -10.09 -5.25
N SER A 262 -8.41 -9.99 -4.07
CA SER A 262 -7.26 -10.79 -3.66
C SER A 262 -7.63 -11.91 -2.67
N LEU A 263 -8.70 -11.77 -1.90
CA LEU A 263 -9.26 -12.79 -1.01
C LEU A 263 -10.78 -12.82 -1.15
N ILE A 264 -11.38 -14.01 -1.28
CA ILE A 264 -12.84 -14.17 -1.41
C ILE A 264 -13.37 -14.88 -0.16
N LEU A 265 -14.09 -14.16 0.70
CA LEU A 265 -14.68 -14.73 1.92
C LEU A 265 -16.07 -15.31 1.64
N GLN A 266 -16.23 -16.61 1.90
CA GLN A 266 -17.55 -17.25 1.93
C GLN A 266 -18.31 -16.90 3.22
N GLU A 267 -19.57 -17.33 3.30
CA GLU A 267 -20.50 -16.96 4.39
C GLU A 267 -20.04 -17.39 5.80
N MET A 268 -19.22 -18.44 5.88
CA MET A 268 -18.67 -19.01 7.12
C MET A 268 -17.17 -18.81 7.28
N ASP A 269 -16.53 -18.05 6.38
CA ASP A 269 -15.08 -17.86 6.38
C ASP A 269 -14.64 -16.77 7.36
N LYS A 270 -13.45 -16.95 7.95
CA LYS A 270 -12.84 -15.99 8.88
C LYS A 270 -11.41 -15.67 8.48
N LEU A 271 -11.09 -14.38 8.47
CA LEU A 271 -9.71 -13.93 8.36
C LEU A 271 -8.92 -14.27 9.62
N ARG A 272 -7.73 -14.83 9.42
CA ARG A 272 -6.71 -15.07 10.45
C ARG A 272 -5.42 -14.39 10.06
N VAL A 273 -4.71 -13.86 11.05
CA VAL A 273 -3.36 -13.32 10.88
C VAL A 273 -2.40 -14.27 11.59
N TYR A 274 -1.43 -14.78 10.86
CA TYR A 274 -0.31 -15.53 11.40
C TYR A 274 0.96 -14.67 11.30
N TYR A 275 1.82 -14.74 12.31
CA TYR A 275 3.08 -14.02 12.42
C TYR A 275 4.17 -15.03 12.76
N ASP A 276 5.17 -15.13 11.90
CA ASP A 276 6.19 -16.19 11.89
C ASP A 276 5.62 -17.62 11.98
N GLY A 277 4.41 -17.82 11.45
CA GLY A 277 3.69 -19.10 11.45
C GLY A 277 2.87 -19.38 12.71
N GLU A 278 2.93 -18.52 13.74
CA GLU A 278 2.06 -18.61 14.92
C GLU A 278 0.81 -17.74 14.74
N LEU A 279 -0.36 -18.22 15.20
CA LEU A 279 -1.61 -17.47 15.12
C LEU A 279 -1.53 -16.22 16.00
N MET A 280 -1.59 -15.03 15.40
CA MET A 280 -1.57 -13.77 16.15
C MET A 280 -2.90 -13.57 16.88
N GLN A 281 -2.82 -13.08 18.12
CA GLN A 281 -4.00 -12.67 18.87
C GLN A 281 -4.62 -11.42 18.24
N CYS A 282 -5.81 -11.56 17.64
CA CYS A 282 -6.61 -10.41 17.25
C CYS A 282 -7.61 -10.04 18.35
N VAL A 283 -7.65 -8.75 18.72
CA VAL A 283 -8.60 -8.16 19.67
C VAL A 283 -9.78 -7.54 18.92
N ASN A 284 -10.90 -7.32 19.62
CA ASN A 284 -12.13 -6.73 19.05
C ASN A 284 -12.20 -5.19 19.22
N ASP A 285 -11.09 -4.57 19.59
CA ASP A 285 -11.03 -3.19 20.09
C ASP A 285 -9.70 -2.56 19.63
N PRO A 286 -9.74 -1.59 18.68
CA PRO A 286 -8.54 -1.07 18.04
C PRO A 286 -7.64 -0.30 19.01
N ASP A 287 -8.19 0.32 20.05
CA ASP A 287 -7.42 1.07 21.07
C ASP A 287 -6.39 0.19 21.77
N LYS A 288 -6.68 -1.11 21.91
CA LYS A 288 -5.72 -2.07 22.46
C LYS A 288 -4.52 -2.28 21.54
N VAL A 289 -4.69 -2.20 20.22
CA VAL A 289 -3.57 -2.32 19.27
C VAL A 289 -2.71 -1.05 19.31
N PHE A 290 -3.32 0.14 19.35
CA PHE A 290 -2.58 1.41 19.50
C PHE A 290 -1.75 1.47 20.79
N ASN A 291 -2.30 0.95 21.90
CA ASN A 291 -1.66 0.87 23.22
C ASN A 291 -0.90 -0.45 23.48
N ALA A 292 -0.64 -1.25 22.44
CA ALA A 292 -0.01 -2.56 22.58
C ALA A 292 1.47 -2.48 22.99
N THR A 293 1.90 -3.44 23.82
CA THR A 293 3.32 -3.70 24.11
C THR A 293 3.79 -5.06 23.58
N GLN A 294 2.88 -5.92 23.12
CA GLN A 294 3.14 -7.23 22.52
C GLN A 294 2.47 -7.29 21.14
N SER A 295 3.03 -8.08 20.22
CA SER A 295 2.50 -8.19 18.87
C SER A 295 1.04 -8.70 18.85
N GLN A 296 0.13 -7.91 18.30
CA GLN A 296 -1.31 -8.23 18.25
C GLN A 296 -2.03 -7.47 17.11
N CYS A 297 -3.18 -7.99 16.69
CA CYS A 297 -3.99 -7.46 15.58
C CYS A 297 -5.38 -6.99 16.01
N TYR A 298 -6.03 -6.24 15.15
CA TYR A 298 -7.46 -5.93 15.12
C TYR A 298 -7.92 -6.10 13.68
N ILE A 299 -9.09 -6.70 13.48
CA ILE A 299 -9.69 -6.89 12.16
C ILE A 299 -11.06 -6.21 12.18
N SER A 300 -11.22 -5.15 11.38
CA SER A 300 -12.53 -4.63 11.00
C SER A 300 -12.93 -5.29 9.70
N GLN A 301 -13.99 -6.11 9.74
CA GLN A 301 -14.56 -6.71 8.54
C GLN A 301 -15.85 -5.96 8.19
N GLU A 302 -15.78 -5.06 7.21
CA GLU A 302 -16.92 -4.24 6.78
C GLU A 302 -17.95 -5.08 6.02
N SER A 303 -17.49 -6.11 5.29
CA SER A 303 -18.33 -7.00 4.49
C SER A 303 -17.63 -8.35 4.23
N ARG A 304 -18.19 -9.20 3.38
CA ARG A 304 -17.44 -10.36 2.81
C ARG A 304 -16.30 -9.92 1.89
N GLU A 305 -16.33 -8.64 1.52
CA GLU A 305 -15.62 -8.08 0.39
C GLU A 305 -14.51 -7.13 0.83
N ARG A 306 -14.65 -6.53 2.02
CA ARG A 306 -13.70 -5.54 2.55
C ARG A 306 -13.35 -5.82 3.99
N ALA A 307 -12.05 -5.80 4.25
CA ALA A 307 -11.51 -5.91 5.59
C ALA A 307 -10.30 -5.00 5.77
N GLN A 308 -10.26 -4.32 6.91
CA GLN A 308 -9.09 -3.61 7.36
C GLN A 308 -8.45 -4.34 8.54
N ILE A 309 -7.15 -4.57 8.46
CA ILE A 309 -6.36 -5.14 9.55
C ILE A 309 -5.43 -4.06 10.07
N MET A 310 -5.48 -3.82 11.37
CA MET A 310 -4.49 -3.01 12.08
C MET A 310 -3.68 -3.95 12.97
N MET A 311 -2.36 -3.93 12.88
CA MET A 311 -1.52 -4.75 13.77
C MET A 311 -0.37 -3.94 14.34
N TYR A 312 0.06 -4.32 15.55
CA TYR A 312 1.31 -3.89 16.15
C TYR A 312 2.27 -5.09 16.16
N ILE A 313 3.53 -4.84 15.80
CA ILE A 313 4.63 -5.79 15.91
C ILE A 313 5.61 -5.20 16.91
N SER A 314 5.83 -5.90 18.04
CA SER A 314 6.46 -5.31 19.24
C SER A 314 7.99 -5.22 19.18
N GLU A 315 8.62 -6.16 18.49
CA GLU A 315 10.07 -6.22 18.27
C GLU A 315 10.28 -6.50 16.78
N PHE A 316 11.22 -5.79 16.16
CA PHE A 316 11.46 -5.91 14.72
C PHE A 316 12.80 -6.53 14.36
N SER A 317 12.70 -7.52 13.48
CA SER A 317 13.75 -8.10 12.67
C SER A 317 13.16 -8.45 11.29
N GLU A 318 13.64 -9.49 10.60
CA GLU A 318 12.95 -10.05 9.43
C GLU A 318 11.88 -11.06 9.87
N HIS A 319 10.62 -10.80 9.53
CA HIS A 319 9.46 -11.60 9.90
C HIS A 319 8.57 -11.92 8.70
N THR A 320 7.71 -12.94 8.85
CA THR A 320 6.66 -13.30 7.90
C THR A 320 5.29 -13.00 8.49
N ILE A 321 4.42 -12.38 7.69
CA ILE A 321 3.01 -12.18 8.00
C ILE A 321 2.21 -12.95 6.96
N ASP A 322 1.29 -13.80 7.42
CA ASP A 322 0.32 -14.47 6.56
C ASP A 322 -1.10 -14.04 6.96
N ILE A 323 -1.87 -13.55 5.99
CA ILE A 323 -3.31 -13.31 6.16
C ILE A 323 -4.02 -14.45 5.44
N VAL A 324 -4.78 -15.25 6.17
CA VAL A 324 -5.35 -16.51 5.72
C VAL A 324 -6.87 -16.51 5.87
N VAL A 325 -7.56 -17.04 4.87
CA VAL A 325 -8.99 -17.36 4.92
C VAL A 325 -9.16 -18.77 5.49
N GLU A 326 -9.78 -18.90 6.66
CA GLU A 326 -10.16 -20.19 7.23
C GLU A 326 -11.68 -20.38 7.15
N SER A 327 -12.13 -21.46 6.51
CA SER A 327 -13.52 -21.92 6.61
C SER A 327 -13.77 -22.66 7.92
N GLU A 328 -14.93 -22.45 8.54
CA GLU A 328 -15.29 -23.19 9.77
C GLU A 328 -15.53 -24.69 9.52
N ASP A 329 -16.03 -25.05 8.33
CA ASP A 329 -16.32 -26.42 7.93
C ASP A 329 -15.06 -27.32 7.84
N ALA A 330 -13.87 -26.74 7.71
CA ALA A 330 -12.61 -27.49 7.66
C ALA A 330 -12.23 -28.19 8.98
N LYS A 331 -12.95 -27.93 10.08
CA LYS A 331 -12.60 -28.42 11.44
C LYS A 331 -13.39 -29.65 11.91
N GLU A 332 -14.39 -30.13 11.15
CA GLU A 332 -15.14 -31.36 11.50
C GLU A 332 -14.59 -32.65 10.85
N GLY A 333 -13.36 -32.64 10.34
CA GLY A 333 -12.80 -33.75 9.54
C GLY A 333 -11.99 -34.83 10.29
N ILE A 334 -11.58 -34.62 11.56
CA ILE A 334 -10.61 -35.49 12.25
C ILE A 334 -10.97 -35.71 13.74
N GLU A 335 -12.02 -36.50 13.96
CA GLU A 335 -12.33 -37.35 15.12
C GLU A 335 -13.67 -38.03 14.73
N ASP A 336 -13.89 -39.35 14.76
CA ASP A 336 -13.33 -40.38 15.62
C ASP A 336 -13.29 -41.73 14.86
N GLY A 337 -12.34 -42.61 15.17
CA GLY A 337 -12.05 -43.79 14.31
C GLY A 337 -11.21 -44.91 14.92
N ALA A 338 -11.14 -44.99 16.25
CA ALA A 338 -10.52 -46.10 16.96
C ALA A 338 -11.58 -47.07 17.49
N GLY A 339 -11.55 -48.34 17.05
CA GLY A 339 -12.56 -49.34 17.43
C GLY A 339 -12.22 -50.76 17.00
N ASP A 340 -11.30 -51.37 17.76
CA ASP A 340 -11.03 -52.81 17.95
C ASP A 340 -11.00 -53.79 16.76
N GLY A 341 -9.84 -54.43 16.65
CA GLY A 341 -9.56 -55.51 15.71
C GLY A 341 -10.17 -56.87 16.05
N GLU A 342 -9.91 -57.84 15.17
CA GLU A 342 -10.05 -59.27 15.46
C GLU A 342 -8.80 -60.01 14.97
N GLU A 343 -8.37 -61.00 15.75
CA GLU A 343 -7.04 -61.63 15.70
C GLU A 343 -7.10 -63.02 15.03
N ALA A 344 -6.14 -63.33 14.15
CA ALA A 344 -5.93 -64.70 13.66
C ALA A 344 -4.44 -64.98 13.36
N ALA A 345 -3.87 -65.97 14.04
CA ALA A 345 -2.43 -66.27 14.07
C ALA A 345 -1.97 -67.49 13.22
N SER A 346 -0.64 -67.71 13.22
CA SER A 346 0.18 -68.80 12.60
C SER A 346 0.56 -68.63 11.11
N THR A 347 1.73 -69.02 10.59
CA THR A 347 3.02 -69.53 11.17
C THR A 347 4.21 -69.22 10.20
N PRO A 348 5.50 -69.31 10.61
CA PRO A 348 6.62 -68.64 9.91
C PRO A 348 7.59 -69.53 9.07
N SER A 349 8.46 -68.84 8.31
CA SER A 349 9.70 -69.30 7.61
C SER A 349 9.48 -70.11 6.31
N THR A 350 10.31 -70.03 5.26
CA THR A 350 11.79 -69.92 5.16
C THR A 350 12.27 -69.35 3.81
N GLY A 351 13.48 -68.76 3.77
CA GLY A 351 14.41 -68.94 2.62
C GLY A 351 14.59 -67.81 1.58
N ILE A 352 15.71 -67.09 1.69
CA ILE A 352 16.42 -66.34 0.63
C ILE A 352 17.78 -67.09 0.47
N PRO A 353 18.32 -67.44 -0.72
CA PRO A 353 18.87 -66.44 -1.66
C PRO A 353 18.96 -66.78 -3.18
N GLY A 354 19.18 -65.75 -4.01
CA GLY A 354 19.82 -65.91 -5.33
C GLY A 354 19.56 -64.80 -6.37
N PHE A 355 20.57 -63.95 -6.60
CA PHE A 355 20.91 -63.13 -7.81
C PHE A 355 19.84 -62.86 -8.91
N GLY A 356 19.69 -61.64 -9.44
CA GLY A 356 20.40 -60.36 -9.22
C GLY A 356 20.23 -59.38 -10.40
N ILE A 357 20.84 -58.19 -10.30
CA ILE A 357 21.03 -57.16 -11.36
C ILE A 357 19.74 -56.44 -11.85
N PHE A 358 19.65 -55.12 -11.60
CA PHE A 358 19.71 -54.10 -12.67
C PHE A 358 19.98 -52.69 -12.11
N MET A 359 20.79 -51.90 -12.82
CA MET A 359 21.09 -50.49 -12.49
C MET A 359 20.05 -49.52 -13.09
N GLY A 360 19.92 -48.33 -12.49
CA GLY A 360 19.26 -47.17 -13.09
C GLY A 360 19.57 -45.89 -12.33
N ILE A 361 20.48 -45.05 -12.86
CA ILE A 361 20.81 -43.70 -12.38
C ILE A 361 20.29 -42.68 -13.41
N PHE A 362 20.14 -41.41 -13.01
CA PHE A 362 19.85 -40.20 -13.82
C PHE A 362 18.36 -39.92 -14.11
N ALA A 363 17.91 -38.66 -14.17
CA ALA A 363 18.54 -37.36 -13.86
C ALA A 363 17.49 -36.31 -13.44
N VAL A 364 17.92 -35.28 -12.72
CA VAL A 364 17.17 -34.02 -12.57
C VAL A 364 17.56 -33.10 -13.74
N THR A 365 16.58 -32.56 -14.46
CA THR A 365 16.80 -31.51 -15.47
C THR A 365 15.98 -30.27 -15.13
N LEU A 366 16.69 -29.21 -14.71
CA LEU A 366 16.17 -27.85 -14.65
C LEU A 366 16.08 -27.27 -16.07
N SER A 367 14.92 -26.74 -16.45
CA SER A 367 14.74 -25.97 -17.68
C SER A 367 14.40 -24.52 -17.36
N TRP A 368 15.39 -23.64 -17.52
CA TRP A 368 15.19 -22.19 -17.60
C TRP A 368 14.70 -21.82 -19.00
N ILE A 369 13.65 -21.00 -19.11
CA ILE A 369 13.26 -20.36 -20.37
C ILE A 369 13.46 -18.86 -20.25
N LYS A 370 14.45 -18.33 -20.98
CA LYS A 370 14.53 -16.91 -21.32
C LYS A 370 13.68 -16.67 -22.57
N TYR A 371 12.85 -15.63 -22.56
CA TYR A 371 12.18 -15.14 -23.75
C TYR A 371 12.62 -13.70 -24.04
N GLN A 372 13.47 -13.52 -25.05
CA GLN A 372 13.69 -12.21 -25.67
C GLN A 372 12.94 -12.15 -26.99
N ARG A 373 12.15 -11.10 -27.18
CA ARG A 373 11.71 -10.66 -28.51
C ARG A 373 12.53 -9.45 -28.91
N GLY A 374 13.17 -9.53 -30.07
CA GLY A 374 13.45 -8.38 -30.91
C GLY A 374 12.70 -8.58 -32.22
N ILE A 375 11.88 -7.60 -32.61
CA ILE A 375 11.41 -7.40 -33.98
C ILE A 375 11.64 -5.92 -34.30
N GLN A 376 11.92 -5.67 -35.58
CA GLN A 376 12.33 -4.39 -36.17
C GLN A 376 11.21 -3.35 -36.19
#